data_AF-A0ABD5JHG7-F1
#
_entry.id   AF-A0ABD5JHG7-F1
#
_cell.length_a   1.000
_cell.length_b   1.000
_cell.length_c   1.000
_cell.angle_alpha   90.00
_cell.angle_beta   90.00
_cell.angle_gamma   90.00
#
_symmetry.space_group_name_H-M   'P 1'
#
loop_
_entity.id
_entity.type
_entity.pdbx_description
1 polymer ?
#
loop_
_entity_poly.entity_id
_entity_poly.type
_entity_poly.pdbx_seq_one_letter_code
_entity_poly.pdbx_strand_id
1 'polypeptide(L)'
;MTQYLQDPALWALIAGTPLAATAIVRGRKARANLRQEKAELAKRAADLENNYAGAVQEAQNRAEEATKSALKSAMRTLQGLANEQQLAISKTQDKYGEHQLLQDLLEIDHMNSQFGRRAQSIAVLCDGWLGRQRAVASVYDVVRSAKGRIRHYTRVEIRSQSNFALVSRAVEPVALALAELLDNATSYSAPDSPIDITIRTVPKGVCVIIDDAGVGMNEEEKNRADKLLSATHATGVTGLGNPPQFGFAVIGVLAARYGFTVSVDSASPYGGVRAVVLLPEDLLTNMPEPEEQPTTHVSAAAEQPQASGSTMTGSTVSGSTVSGATAGGLPKRRRKGSISIVPRADSTSAPARTSEESASIMGAFQRGTQSGRSANPNREGHDPQ
;
A
#
# COMPACT_ATOMS: atom_id res chain seq x y z
N MET A 1 -93.79 48.70 25.86
CA MET A 1 -92.36 48.51 25.52
C MET A 1 -91.86 47.12 25.98
N THR A 2 -92.66 46.07 25.82
CA THR A 2 -92.47 44.76 26.49
C THR A 2 -93.01 43.58 25.68
N GLN A 3 -92.71 43.50 24.37
CA GLN A 3 -93.04 42.32 23.54
C GLN A 3 -91.80 41.46 23.18
N TYR A 4 -90.58 41.92 23.50
CA TYR A 4 -89.35 41.20 23.15
C TYR A 4 -89.06 39.96 24.03
N LEU A 5 -89.72 39.83 25.19
CA LEU A 5 -89.44 38.75 26.16
C LEU A 5 -90.22 37.44 25.88
N GLN A 6 -91.23 37.46 24.99
CA GLN A 6 -92.06 36.30 24.65
C GLN A 6 -91.71 35.66 23.30
N ASP A 7 -90.69 36.15 22.58
CA ASP A 7 -90.27 35.55 21.32
C ASP A 7 -89.37 34.32 21.55
N PRO A 8 -89.83 33.09 21.23
CA PRO A 8 -89.03 31.87 21.39
C PRO A 8 -87.77 31.86 20.52
N ALA A 9 -87.76 32.60 19.40
CA ALA A 9 -86.58 32.71 18.54
C ALA A 9 -85.44 33.47 19.24
N LEU A 10 -85.77 34.50 20.03
CA LEU A 10 -84.81 35.30 20.78
C LEU A 10 -84.15 34.48 21.90
N TRP A 11 -84.94 33.66 22.61
CA TRP A 11 -84.41 32.73 23.62
C TRP A 11 -83.56 31.62 23.01
N ALA A 12 -83.92 31.10 21.82
CA ALA A 12 -83.09 30.14 21.09
C ALA A 12 -81.75 30.74 20.63
N LEU A 13 -81.72 32.02 20.28
CA LEU A 13 -80.49 32.73 19.87
C LEU A 13 -79.59 33.03 21.08
N ILE A 14 -80.19 33.48 22.21
CA ILE A 14 -79.47 33.73 23.47
C ILE A 14 -78.91 32.44 24.06
N ALA A 15 -79.65 31.32 24.01
CA ALA A 15 -79.18 30.03 24.51
C ALA A 15 -78.26 29.28 23.52
N GLY A 16 -78.48 29.43 22.21
CA GLY A 16 -77.73 28.73 21.17
C GLY A 16 -76.34 29.30 20.90
N THR A 17 -76.17 30.62 21.02
CA THR A 17 -74.88 31.30 20.80
C THR A 17 -73.76 30.88 21.78
N PRO A 18 -73.96 30.78 23.11
CA PRO A 18 -72.92 30.28 24.02
C PRO A 18 -72.62 28.79 23.79
N LEU A 19 -73.61 28.00 23.38
CA LEU A 19 -73.46 26.58 23.04
C LEU A 19 -72.61 26.41 21.77
N ALA A 20 -72.87 27.21 20.73
CA ALA A 20 -72.06 27.25 19.51
C ALA A 20 -70.64 27.79 19.79
N ALA A 21 -70.51 28.84 20.59
CA ALA A 21 -69.21 29.40 20.98
C ALA A 21 -68.35 28.38 21.74
N THR A 22 -68.92 27.65 22.70
CA THR A 22 -68.20 26.60 23.43
C THR A 22 -67.81 25.42 22.54
N ALA A 23 -68.67 25.01 21.60
CA ALA A 23 -68.33 23.99 20.60
C ALA A 23 -67.18 24.44 19.68
N ILE A 24 -67.17 25.69 19.22
CA ILE A 24 -66.09 26.26 18.40
C ILE A 24 -64.79 26.32 19.20
N VAL A 25 -64.81 26.77 20.46
CA VAL A 25 -63.62 26.84 21.32
C VAL A 25 -63.07 25.45 21.60
N ARG A 26 -63.93 24.47 21.93
CA ARG A 26 -63.52 23.06 22.09
C ARG A 26 -62.91 22.51 20.80
N GLY A 27 -63.53 22.76 19.65
CA GLY A 27 -63.02 22.33 18.34
C GLY A 27 -61.71 23.02 17.92
N ARG A 28 -61.48 24.28 18.34
CA ARG A 28 -60.20 24.98 18.15
C ARG A 28 -59.11 24.39 19.06
N LYS A 29 -59.43 24.11 20.32
CA LYS A 29 -58.52 23.47 21.28
C LYS A 29 -58.11 22.06 20.84
N ALA A 30 -59.07 21.24 20.41
CA ALA A 30 -58.80 19.91 19.87
C ALA A 30 -57.88 19.96 18.63
N ARG A 31 -58.13 20.89 17.70
CA ARG A 31 -57.27 21.11 16.52
C ARG A 31 -55.88 21.63 16.88
N ALA A 32 -55.74 22.44 17.93
CA ALA A 32 -54.44 22.90 18.41
C ALA A 32 -53.64 21.73 19.01
N ASN A 33 -54.27 20.90 19.85
CA ASN A 33 -53.65 19.70 20.43
C ASN A 33 -53.19 18.73 19.34
N LEU A 34 -54.05 18.43 18.35
CA LEU A 34 -53.68 17.56 17.22
C LEU A 34 -52.51 18.11 16.39
N ARG A 35 -52.42 19.44 16.24
CA ARG A 35 -51.27 20.07 15.57
C ARG A 35 -49.98 19.93 16.38
N GLN A 36 -50.06 20.07 17.70
CA GLN A 36 -48.91 19.85 18.59
C GLN A 36 -48.45 18.40 18.55
N GLU A 37 -49.37 17.45 18.66
CA GLU A 37 -49.08 16.01 18.59
C GLU A 37 -48.48 15.64 17.22
N LYS A 38 -49.05 16.16 16.12
CA LYS A 38 -48.48 15.96 14.79
C LYS A 38 -47.08 16.55 14.66
N ALA A 39 -46.82 17.72 15.23
CA ALA A 39 -45.49 18.35 15.21
C ALA A 39 -44.48 17.56 16.05
N GLU A 40 -44.91 17.02 17.20
CA GLU A 40 -44.09 16.17 18.06
C GLU A 40 -43.76 14.83 17.38
N LEU A 41 -44.74 14.19 16.74
CA LEU A 41 -44.52 12.98 15.93
C LEU A 41 -43.58 13.25 14.76
N ALA A 42 -43.74 14.37 14.05
CA ALA A 42 -42.85 14.75 12.96
C ALA A 42 -41.41 14.98 13.45
N LYS A 43 -41.24 15.61 14.61
CA LYS A 43 -39.93 15.78 15.25
C LYS A 43 -39.31 14.45 15.63
N ARG A 44 -40.07 13.56 16.29
CA ARG A 44 -39.61 12.21 16.65
C ARG A 44 -39.21 11.38 15.44
N ALA A 45 -39.98 11.47 14.34
CA ALA A 45 -39.65 10.77 13.11
C ALA A 45 -38.33 11.28 12.51
N ALA A 46 -38.13 12.60 12.45
CA ALA A 46 -36.87 13.19 11.98
C ALA A 46 -35.68 12.83 12.88
N ASP A 47 -35.87 12.87 14.20
CA ASP A 47 -34.83 12.47 15.17
C ASP A 47 -34.47 10.98 15.00
N LEU A 48 -35.45 10.11 14.77
CA LEU A 48 -35.24 8.68 14.55
C LEU A 48 -34.51 8.40 13.22
N GLU A 49 -34.88 9.11 12.14
CA GLU A 49 -34.22 9.02 10.84
C GLU A 49 -32.75 9.45 10.93
N ASN A 50 -32.47 10.59 11.58
CA ASN A 50 -31.11 11.08 11.79
C ASN A 50 -30.28 10.11 12.64
N ASN A 51 -30.85 9.58 13.73
CA ASN A 51 -30.15 8.62 14.59
C ASN A 51 -29.90 7.30 13.87
N TYR A 52 -30.85 6.83 13.06
CA TYR A 52 -30.68 5.62 12.24
C TYR A 52 -29.59 5.83 11.19
N ALA A 53 -29.62 6.95 10.46
CA ALA A 53 -28.59 7.30 9.49
C ALA A 53 -27.20 7.38 10.14
N GLY A 54 -27.10 8.01 11.32
CA GLY A 54 -25.87 8.06 12.11
C GLY A 54 -25.38 6.68 12.54
N ALA A 55 -26.27 5.84 13.07
CA ALA A 55 -25.93 4.48 13.51
C ALA A 55 -25.50 3.57 12.35
N VAL A 56 -26.16 3.69 11.19
CA VAL A 56 -25.77 2.97 9.96
C VAL A 56 -24.40 3.42 9.49
N GLN A 57 -24.13 4.73 9.44
CA GLN A 57 -22.83 5.26 9.05
C GLN A 57 -21.72 4.79 10.00
N GLU A 58 -21.98 4.80 11.31
CA GLU A 58 -21.02 4.33 12.31
C GLU A 58 -20.76 2.83 12.19
N ALA A 59 -21.80 2.04 11.94
CA ALA A 59 -21.67 0.60 11.67
C ALA A 59 -20.87 0.33 10.39
N GLN A 60 -21.10 1.09 9.32
CA GLN A 60 -20.34 1.02 8.08
C GLN A 60 -18.87 1.36 8.30
N ASN A 61 -18.57 2.47 8.98
CA ASN A 61 -17.20 2.89 9.30
C ASN A 61 -16.49 1.83 10.17
N ARG A 62 -17.17 1.26 11.17
CA ARG A 62 -16.62 0.18 12.01
C ARG A 62 -16.34 -1.09 11.21
N ALA A 63 -17.23 -1.47 10.30
CA ALA A 63 -17.03 -2.62 9.43
C ALA A 63 -15.84 -2.41 8.49
N GLU A 64 -15.75 -1.21 7.88
CA GLU A 64 -14.65 -0.85 6.98
C GLU A 64 -13.30 -0.87 7.71
N GLU A 65 -13.22 -0.29 8.91
CA GLU A 65 -11.99 -0.30 9.71
C GLU A 65 -11.60 -1.73 10.15
N ALA A 66 -12.57 -2.56 10.50
CA ALA A 66 -12.32 -3.97 10.83
C ALA A 66 -11.80 -4.74 9.60
N THR A 67 -12.38 -4.54 8.42
CA THR A 67 -11.89 -5.13 7.16
C THR A 67 -10.48 -4.64 6.83
N LYS A 68 -10.22 -3.34 6.94
CA LYS A 68 -8.91 -2.71 6.72
C LYS A 68 -7.86 -3.31 7.65
N SER A 69 -8.16 -3.43 8.93
CA SER A 69 -7.26 -4.02 9.94
C SER A 69 -6.96 -5.50 9.65
N ALA A 70 -7.98 -6.30 9.35
CA ALA A 70 -7.82 -7.71 9.01
C ALA A 70 -6.96 -7.89 7.75
N LEU A 71 -7.24 -7.11 6.69
CA LEU A 71 -6.50 -7.15 5.43
C LEU A 71 -5.06 -6.69 5.62
N LYS A 72 -4.81 -5.62 6.40
CA LYS A 72 -3.47 -5.17 6.77
C LYS A 72 -2.66 -6.27 7.44
N SER A 73 -3.27 -6.98 8.39
CA SER A 73 -2.64 -8.08 9.11
C SER A 73 -2.27 -9.22 8.16
N ALA A 74 -3.22 -9.64 7.31
CA ALA A 74 -2.99 -10.67 6.30
C ALA A 74 -1.88 -10.28 5.31
N MET A 75 -1.87 -9.03 4.83
CA MET A 75 -0.81 -8.59 3.91
C MET A 75 0.56 -8.52 4.57
N ARG A 76 0.61 -8.15 5.85
CA ARG A 76 1.86 -8.16 6.63
C ARG A 76 2.40 -9.58 6.83
N THR A 77 1.54 -10.57 7.05
CA THR A 77 1.99 -11.97 7.13
C THR A 77 2.47 -12.46 5.77
N LEU A 78 1.75 -12.18 4.68
CA LEU A 78 2.18 -12.52 3.32
C LEU A 78 3.53 -11.86 2.95
N GLN A 79 3.73 -10.60 3.32
CA GLN A 79 5.02 -9.92 3.12
C GLN A 79 6.15 -10.59 3.94
N GLY A 80 5.86 -11.08 5.14
CA GLY A 80 6.78 -11.88 5.94
C GLY A 80 7.20 -13.17 5.23
N LEU A 81 6.23 -13.94 4.71
CA LEU A 81 6.48 -15.17 3.96
C LEU A 81 7.29 -14.90 2.68
N ALA A 82 6.97 -13.81 1.96
CA ALA A 82 7.73 -13.42 0.78
C ALA A 82 9.21 -13.14 1.11
N ASN A 83 9.48 -12.45 2.22
CA ASN A 83 10.85 -12.20 2.66
C ASN A 83 11.58 -13.50 3.06
N GLU A 84 10.88 -14.45 3.67
CA GLU A 84 11.45 -15.76 4.01
C GLU A 84 11.77 -16.59 2.76
N GLN A 85 10.88 -16.61 1.78
CA GLN A 85 11.11 -17.23 0.47
C GLN A 85 12.32 -16.60 -0.24
N GLN A 86 12.43 -15.27 -0.22
CA GLN A 86 13.57 -14.55 -0.79
C GLN A 86 14.89 -15.05 -0.18
N LEU A 87 14.93 -15.14 1.15
CA LEU A 87 16.11 -15.61 1.87
C LEU A 87 16.45 -17.07 1.52
N ALA A 88 15.44 -17.93 1.36
CA ALA A 88 15.63 -19.32 0.98
C ALA A 88 16.17 -19.44 -0.46
N ILE A 89 15.66 -18.63 -1.39
CA ILE A 89 16.12 -18.57 -2.77
C ILE A 89 17.57 -18.08 -2.83
N SER A 90 17.91 -16.97 -2.16
CA SER A 90 19.28 -16.46 -2.10
C SER A 90 20.26 -17.49 -1.52
N LYS A 91 19.90 -18.19 -0.44
CA LYS A 91 20.74 -19.28 0.11
C LYS A 91 20.93 -20.43 -0.87
N THR A 92 19.93 -20.72 -1.69
CA THR A 92 20.01 -21.79 -2.70
C THR A 92 20.87 -21.34 -3.88
N GLN A 93 20.78 -20.08 -4.30
CA GLN A 93 21.66 -19.48 -5.30
C GLN A 93 23.12 -19.51 -4.85
N ASP A 94 23.40 -19.08 -3.62
CA ASP A 94 24.76 -19.12 -3.05
C ASP A 94 25.34 -20.54 -3.00
N LYS A 95 24.48 -21.55 -2.77
CA LYS A 95 24.88 -22.95 -2.64
C LYS A 95 25.09 -23.66 -3.98
N TYR A 96 24.38 -23.25 -5.04
CA TYR A 96 24.32 -23.97 -6.33
C TYR A 96 24.61 -23.08 -7.55
N GLY A 97 25.22 -21.91 -7.37
CA GLY A 97 25.38 -20.86 -8.38
C GLY A 97 26.12 -21.21 -9.67
N GLU A 98 26.81 -22.35 -9.74
CA GLU A 98 27.48 -22.84 -10.97
C GLU A 98 26.61 -23.75 -11.86
N HIS A 99 25.39 -24.12 -11.42
CA HIS A 99 24.50 -24.99 -12.21
C HIS A 99 23.50 -24.20 -13.05
N GLN A 100 23.01 -24.82 -14.14
CA GLN A 100 21.88 -24.36 -14.98
C GLN A 100 20.63 -23.95 -14.17
N LEU A 101 20.55 -24.39 -12.90
CA LEU A 101 19.55 -24.03 -11.89
C LEU A 101 19.50 -22.52 -11.58
N LEU A 102 20.56 -21.76 -11.87
CA LEU A 102 20.59 -20.32 -11.59
C LEU A 102 19.47 -19.57 -12.33
N GLN A 103 19.15 -19.96 -13.57
CA GLN A 103 18.10 -19.31 -14.35
C GLN A 103 16.71 -19.56 -13.72
N ASP A 104 16.40 -20.81 -13.37
CA ASP A 104 15.15 -21.16 -12.69
C ASP A 104 15.04 -20.47 -11.31
N LEU A 105 16.15 -20.38 -10.57
CA LEU A 105 16.18 -19.68 -9.28
C LEU A 105 15.95 -18.17 -9.44
N LEU A 106 16.49 -17.54 -10.48
CA LEU A 106 16.25 -16.13 -10.77
C LEU A 106 14.78 -15.88 -11.15
N GLU A 107 14.15 -16.80 -11.89
CA GLU A 107 12.71 -16.71 -12.18
C GLU A 107 11.85 -16.82 -10.91
N ILE A 108 12.18 -17.75 -10.02
CA ILE A 108 11.48 -17.92 -8.73
C ILE A 108 11.69 -16.67 -7.84
N ASP A 109 12.91 -16.13 -7.80
CA ASP A 109 13.23 -14.89 -7.07
C ASP A 109 12.38 -13.72 -7.56
N HIS A 110 12.25 -13.59 -8.88
CA HIS A 110 11.44 -12.54 -9.49
C HIS A 110 9.95 -12.72 -9.19
N MET A 111 9.43 -13.95 -9.23
CA MET A 111 8.04 -14.24 -8.84
C MET A 111 7.78 -13.90 -7.37
N ASN A 112 8.71 -14.24 -6.49
CA ASN A 112 8.60 -13.94 -5.07
C ASN A 112 8.66 -12.43 -4.79
N SER A 113 9.55 -11.70 -5.47
CA SER A 113 9.62 -10.24 -5.41
C SER A 113 8.31 -9.58 -5.87
N GLN A 114 7.69 -10.10 -6.95
CA GLN A 114 6.38 -9.64 -7.41
C GLN A 114 5.27 -9.91 -6.39
N PHE A 115 5.28 -11.08 -5.75
CA PHE A 115 4.33 -11.42 -4.69
C PHE A 115 4.47 -10.48 -3.49
N GLY A 116 5.70 -10.26 -3.01
CA GLY A 116 6.00 -9.34 -1.93
C GLY A 116 5.53 -7.90 -2.23
N ARG A 117 5.72 -7.43 -3.47
CA ARG A 117 5.21 -6.13 -3.93
C ARG A 117 3.68 -6.07 -3.85
N ARG A 118 2.97 -7.07 -4.39
CA ARG A 118 1.50 -7.09 -4.37
C ARG A 118 0.95 -7.03 -2.96
N ALA A 119 1.56 -7.78 -2.04
CA ALA A 119 1.20 -7.73 -0.62
C ALA A 119 1.46 -6.34 -0.03
N GLN A 120 2.61 -5.72 -0.34
CA GLN A 120 2.94 -4.36 0.10
C GLN A 120 1.96 -3.31 -0.43
N SER A 121 1.58 -3.37 -1.71
CA SER A 121 0.60 -2.46 -2.32
C SER A 121 -0.74 -2.51 -1.59
N ILE A 122 -1.29 -3.71 -1.35
CA ILE A 122 -2.55 -3.86 -0.62
C ILE A 122 -2.40 -3.41 0.84
N ALA A 123 -1.24 -3.63 1.46
CA ALA A 123 -0.98 -3.13 2.81
C ALA A 123 -1.03 -1.59 2.86
N VAL A 124 -0.54 -0.87 1.83
CA VAL A 124 -0.59 0.60 1.78
C VAL A 124 -2.03 1.13 1.83
N LEU A 125 -2.95 0.50 1.09
CA LEU A 125 -4.39 0.82 1.14
C LEU A 125 -4.95 0.67 2.55
N CYS A 126 -4.37 -0.22 3.34
CA CYS A 126 -4.75 -0.46 4.73
C CYS A 126 -3.96 0.41 5.74
N ASP A 127 -3.51 1.60 5.33
CA ASP A 127 -2.60 2.48 6.09
C ASP A 127 -1.32 1.78 6.56
N GLY A 128 -0.87 0.78 5.80
CA GLY A 128 0.40 0.13 6.00
C GLY A 128 1.56 1.09 5.73
N TRP A 129 2.66 0.86 6.46
CA TRP A 129 3.91 1.55 6.24
C TRP A 129 4.73 0.85 5.14
N LEU A 130 5.40 1.62 4.28
CA LEU A 130 6.13 1.11 3.10
C LEU A 130 7.49 0.45 3.39
N GLY A 131 7.74 0.02 4.62
CA GLY A 131 9.04 -0.56 5.00
C GLY A 131 10.14 0.50 5.16
N ARG A 132 11.41 0.14 4.94
CA ARG A 132 12.53 1.05 5.21
C ARG A 132 12.63 2.15 4.16
N GLN A 133 12.90 3.37 4.64
CA GLN A 133 13.26 4.50 3.80
C GLN A 133 14.55 4.18 3.03
N ARG A 134 14.54 4.41 1.72
CA ARG A 134 15.71 4.21 0.84
C ARG A 134 16.59 5.46 0.88
N ALA A 135 17.86 5.30 0.50
CA ALA A 135 18.73 6.46 0.25
C ALA A 135 18.21 7.26 -0.95
N VAL A 136 18.69 8.50 -1.08
CA VAL A 136 18.45 9.34 -2.27
C VAL A 136 18.82 8.56 -3.54
N ALA A 137 17.99 8.66 -4.57
CA ALA A 137 18.18 7.94 -5.83
C ALA A 137 17.77 8.80 -7.02
N SER A 138 18.47 8.67 -8.15
CA SER A 138 18.09 9.37 -9.39
C SER A 138 16.67 9.01 -9.82
N VAL A 139 15.93 9.93 -10.44
CA VAL A 139 14.59 9.62 -10.98
C VAL A 139 14.68 8.44 -11.97
N TYR A 140 15.75 8.38 -12.77
CA TYR A 140 16.03 7.27 -13.67
C TYR A 140 16.18 5.93 -12.94
N ASP A 141 16.93 5.87 -11.84
CA ASP A 141 17.09 4.64 -11.05
C ASP A 141 15.80 4.22 -10.37
N VAL A 142 14.96 5.17 -9.95
CA VAL A 142 13.64 4.86 -9.42
C VAL A 142 12.73 4.24 -10.49
N VAL A 143 12.72 4.80 -11.70
CA VAL A 143 12.00 4.24 -12.85
C VAL A 143 12.56 2.86 -13.23
N ARG A 144 13.88 2.71 -13.27
CA ARG A 144 14.56 1.43 -13.55
C ARG A 144 14.24 0.37 -12.49
N SER A 145 14.21 0.77 -11.22
CA SER A 145 13.81 -0.10 -10.11
C SER A 145 12.35 -0.52 -10.25
N ALA A 146 11.45 0.41 -10.60
CA ALA A 146 10.04 0.10 -10.84
C ALA A 146 9.84 -0.88 -12.00
N LYS A 147 10.55 -0.67 -13.13
CA LYS A 147 10.60 -1.59 -14.27
C LYS A 147 11.00 -3.00 -13.83
N GLY A 148 12.03 -3.15 -12.99
CA GLY A 148 12.49 -4.45 -12.50
C GLY A 148 11.50 -5.19 -11.58
N ARG A 149 10.37 -4.56 -11.17
CA ARG A 149 9.39 -5.16 -10.25
C ARG A 149 8.14 -5.72 -10.95
N ILE A 150 8.08 -5.65 -12.28
CA ILE A 150 6.92 -6.12 -13.06
C ILE A 150 7.25 -7.38 -13.86
N ARG A 151 6.22 -8.15 -14.23
CA ARG A 151 6.40 -9.42 -14.96
C ARG A 151 7.02 -9.21 -16.32
N HIS A 152 6.46 -8.28 -17.09
CA HIS A 152 6.82 -8.05 -18.49
C HIS A 152 7.80 -6.88 -18.64
N TYR A 153 8.80 -6.81 -17.76
CA TYR A 153 9.77 -5.72 -17.71
C TYR A 153 10.56 -5.55 -19.01
N THR A 154 10.76 -6.63 -19.78
CA THR A 154 11.49 -6.60 -21.05
C THR A 154 10.84 -5.72 -22.11
N ARG A 155 9.52 -5.47 -22.01
CA ARG A 155 8.75 -4.61 -22.92
C ARG A 155 8.87 -3.11 -22.61
N VAL A 156 9.49 -2.74 -21.50
CA VAL A 156 9.54 -1.35 -21.03
C VAL A 156 10.83 -0.69 -21.49
N GLU A 157 10.73 0.39 -22.25
CA GLU A 157 11.86 1.16 -22.77
C GLU A 157 11.91 2.57 -22.16
N ILE A 158 13.06 2.93 -21.57
CA ILE A 158 13.25 4.26 -20.96
C ILE A 158 13.99 5.14 -21.98
N ARG A 159 13.31 6.14 -22.55
CA ARG A 159 13.79 6.94 -23.68
C ARG A 159 14.60 8.18 -23.28
N SER A 160 14.52 8.62 -22.03
CA SER A 160 15.17 9.85 -21.57
C SER A 160 15.56 9.79 -20.10
N GLN A 161 16.48 10.66 -19.71
CA GLN A 161 17.00 10.79 -18.35
C GLN A 161 16.79 12.21 -17.83
N SER A 162 16.81 12.36 -16.51
CA SER A 162 16.71 13.63 -15.80
C SER A 162 17.89 13.75 -14.85
N ASN A 163 18.39 14.98 -14.65
CA ASN A 163 19.48 15.30 -13.72
C ASN A 163 18.99 15.52 -12.28
N PHE A 164 17.80 15.05 -11.95
CA PHE A 164 17.21 15.14 -10.62
C PHE A 164 17.20 13.78 -9.92
N ALA A 165 17.35 13.82 -8.61
CA ALA A 165 17.13 12.70 -7.72
C ALA A 165 15.90 12.93 -6.85
N LEU A 166 15.35 11.85 -6.32
CA LEU A 166 14.27 11.85 -5.34
C LEU A 166 14.83 11.85 -3.93
N VAL A 167 14.23 12.66 -3.06
CA VAL A 167 14.51 12.61 -1.62
C VAL A 167 14.18 11.22 -1.07
N SER A 168 14.94 10.78 -0.06
CA SER A 168 14.84 9.45 0.56
C SER A 168 13.41 9.01 0.92
N ARG A 169 12.57 9.94 1.39
CA ARG A 169 11.15 9.67 1.75
C ARG A 169 10.26 9.31 0.54
N ALA A 170 10.63 9.74 -0.66
CA ALA A 170 9.81 9.63 -1.87
C ALA A 170 10.21 8.45 -2.77
N VAL A 171 11.42 7.90 -2.61
CA VAL A 171 11.98 6.85 -3.48
C VAL A 171 11.09 5.61 -3.55
N GLU A 172 10.78 5.00 -2.40
CA GLU A 172 9.96 3.77 -2.38
C GLU A 172 8.48 4.02 -2.78
N PRO A 173 7.80 5.08 -2.30
CA PRO A 173 6.46 5.41 -2.77
C PRO A 173 6.35 5.62 -4.28
N VAL A 174 7.27 6.39 -4.86
CA VAL A 174 7.27 6.65 -6.31
C VAL A 174 7.61 5.38 -7.09
N ALA A 175 8.58 4.58 -6.63
CA ALA A 175 8.90 3.30 -7.24
C ALA A 175 7.68 2.36 -7.26
N LEU A 176 6.91 2.32 -6.16
CA LEU A 176 5.73 1.47 -6.07
C LEU A 176 4.61 1.97 -7.00
N ALA A 177 4.34 3.28 -7.03
CA ALA A 177 3.34 3.86 -7.91
C ALA A 177 3.69 3.62 -9.39
N LEU A 178 4.94 3.83 -9.78
CA LEU A 178 5.43 3.53 -11.13
C LEU A 178 5.32 2.04 -11.46
N ALA A 179 5.62 1.15 -10.51
CA ALA A 179 5.49 -0.29 -10.74
C ALA A 179 4.02 -0.68 -10.99
N GLU A 180 3.05 -0.12 -10.24
CA GLU A 180 1.63 -0.36 -10.51
C GLU A 180 1.18 0.18 -11.88
N LEU A 181 1.68 1.36 -12.29
CA LEU A 181 1.37 1.91 -13.61
C LEU A 181 1.94 1.06 -14.75
N LEU A 182 3.20 0.62 -14.64
CA LEU A 182 3.86 -0.20 -15.65
C LEU A 182 3.25 -1.59 -15.77
N ASP A 183 2.83 -2.16 -14.65
CA ASP A 183 2.13 -3.44 -14.62
C ASP A 183 0.77 -3.33 -15.30
N ASN A 184 0.00 -2.25 -15.04
CA ASN A 184 -1.23 -1.96 -15.78
C ASN A 184 -0.96 -1.79 -17.28
N ALA A 185 -0.01 -0.93 -17.66
CA ALA A 185 0.33 -0.67 -19.06
C ALA A 185 0.70 -1.96 -19.81
N THR A 186 1.54 -2.81 -19.21
CA THR A 186 1.94 -4.09 -19.82
C THR A 186 0.81 -5.12 -19.85
N SER A 187 -0.08 -5.14 -18.86
CA SER A 187 -1.24 -6.04 -18.81
C SER A 187 -2.33 -5.71 -19.84
N TYR A 188 -2.56 -4.43 -20.13
CA TYR A 188 -3.62 -3.98 -21.04
C TYR A 188 -3.15 -3.74 -22.48
N SER A 189 -1.84 -3.83 -22.73
CA SER A 189 -1.25 -3.70 -24.07
C SER A 189 -0.94 -5.05 -24.69
N ALA A 190 -1.06 -5.14 -26.03
CA ALA A 190 -0.79 -6.37 -26.78
C ALA A 190 0.59 -6.97 -26.45
N PRO A 191 0.79 -8.30 -26.42
CA PRO A 191 2.00 -8.94 -25.90
C PRO A 191 3.33 -8.42 -26.46
N ASP A 192 3.36 -8.03 -27.73
CA ASP A 192 4.57 -7.56 -28.43
C ASP A 192 4.71 -6.02 -28.48
N SER A 193 3.74 -5.30 -27.91
CA SER A 193 3.79 -3.84 -27.89
C SER A 193 4.77 -3.31 -26.84
N PRO A 194 5.66 -2.37 -27.21
CA PRO A 194 6.55 -1.72 -26.25
C PRO A 194 5.78 -0.72 -25.38
N ILE A 195 6.28 -0.51 -24.17
CA ILE A 195 5.83 0.55 -23.26
C ILE A 195 6.94 1.57 -23.15
N ASP A 196 6.70 2.80 -23.60
CA ASP A 196 7.70 3.85 -23.61
C ASP A 196 7.59 4.72 -22.36
N ILE A 197 8.73 4.95 -21.70
CA ILE A 197 8.85 5.88 -20.58
C ILE A 197 9.69 7.08 -21.00
N THR A 198 9.13 8.26 -20.83
CA THR A 198 9.82 9.54 -21.04
C THR A 198 9.89 10.32 -19.73
N ILE A 199 11.09 10.77 -19.35
CA ILE A 199 11.31 11.61 -18.17
C ILE A 199 11.61 13.02 -18.66
N ARG A 200 10.79 14.00 -18.25
CA ARG A 200 10.93 15.40 -18.68
C ARG A 200 10.92 16.34 -17.50
N THR A 201 11.87 17.27 -17.47
CA THR A 201 11.79 18.44 -16.59
C THR A 201 10.72 19.40 -17.10
N VAL A 202 9.90 19.89 -16.18
CA VAL A 202 8.82 20.86 -16.43
C VAL A 202 8.92 21.98 -15.39
N PRO A 203 8.27 23.13 -15.59
CA PRO A 203 8.32 24.24 -14.62
C PRO A 203 7.82 23.89 -13.21
N LYS A 204 7.05 22.81 -13.06
CA LYS A 204 6.50 22.33 -11.78
C LYS A 204 7.30 21.17 -11.16
N GLY A 205 8.46 20.80 -11.72
CA GLY A 205 9.28 19.67 -11.27
C GLY A 205 9.66 18.70 -12.39
N VAL A 206 9.45 17.40 -12.19
CA VAL A 206 9.78 16.35 -13.17
C VAL A 206 8.54 15.51 -13.47
N CYS A 207 8.23 15.34 -14.76
CA CYS A 207 7.20 14.41 -15.22
C CYS A 207 7.83 13.09 -15.67
N VAL A 208 7.25 11.98 -15.21
CA VAL A 208 7.47 10.64 -15.78
C VAL A 208 6.21 10.29 -16.57
N ILE A 209 6.36 10.16 -17.89
CA ILE A 209 5.29 9.89 -18.85
C ILE A 209 5.43 8.44 -19.30
N ILE A 210 4.36 7.66 -19.19
CA ILE A 210 4.29 6.26 -19.60
C ILE A 210 3.25 6.18 -20.71
N ASP A 211 3.68 5.79 -21.90
CA ASP A 211 2.83 5.61 -23.08
C ASP A 211 2.68 4.12 -23.38
N ASP A 212 1.43 3.66 -23.44
CA ASP A 212 1.10 2.28 -23.80
C ASP A 212 0.37 2.18 -25.15
N ALA A 213 0.28 0.98 -25.69
CA ALA A 213 -0.45 0.68 -26.91
C ALA A 213 -1.64 -0.27 -26.63
N GLY A 214 -2.31 -0.03 -25.51
CA GLY A 214 -3.45 -0.82 -25.05
C GLY A 214 -4.78 -0.39 -25.67
N VAL A 215 -5.85 -0.98 -25.15
CA VAL A 215 -7.24 -0.75 -25.61
C VAL A 215 -7.78 0.66 -25.31
N GLY A 216 -7.03 1.47 -24.56
CA GLY A 216 -7.47 2.79 -24.10
C GLY A 216 -8.46 2.71 -22.93
N MET A 217 -9.06 3.86 -22.61
CA MET A 217 -10.13 3.96 -21.61
C MET A 217 -11.29 4.78 -22.17
N ASN A 218 -12.52 4.32 -21.94
CA ASN A 218 -13.71 5.12 -22.19
C ASN A 218 -13.90 6.21 -21.12
N GLU A 219 -14.84 7.13 -21.33
CA GLU A 219 -15.03 8.27 -20.41
C GLU A 219 -15.48 7.85 -19.00
N GLU A 220 -16.25 6.76 -18.85
CA GLU A 220 -16.61 6.25 -17.52
C GLU A 220 -15.40 5.66 -16.78
N GLU A 221 -14.53 4.96 -17.50
CA GLU A 221 -13.29 4.39 -16.99
C GLU A 221 -12.31 5.49 -16.59
N LYS A 222 -12.13 6.54 -17.41
CA LYS A 222 -11.31 7.71 -17.06
C LYS A 222 -11.83 8.39 -15.80
N ASN A 223 -13.14 8.67 -15.73
CA ASN A 223 -13.75 9.27 -14.55
C ASN A 223 -13.57 8.42 -13.28
N ARG A 224 -13.62 7.09 -13.42
CA ARG A 224 -13.36 6.17 -12.31
C ARG A 224 -11.88 6.19 -11.91
N ALA A 225 -10.97 6.16 -12.89
CA ALA A 225 -9.54 6.24 -12.66
C ALA A 225 -9.15 7.56 -11.96
N ASP A 226 -9.66 8.69 -12.43
CA ASP A 226 -9.43 10.00 -11.84
C ASP A 226 -9.91 10.08 -10.39
N LYS A 227 -11.08 9.48 -10.07
CA LYS A 227 -11.55 9.38 -8.68
C LYS A 227 -10.59 8.57 -7.82
N LEU A 228 -10.11 7.42 -8.31
CA LEU A 228 -9.17 6.57 -7.56
C LEU A 228 -7.79 7.20 -7.39
N LEU A 229 -7.33 7.99 -8.37
CA LEU A 229 -6.03 8.69 -8.34
C LEU A 229 -6.10 10.01 -7.57
N SER A 230 -7.28 10.59 -7.39
CA SER A 230 -7.50 11.83 -6.65
C SER A 230 -7.27 11.67 -5.16
N ALA A 231 -6.45 12.56 -4.60
CA ALA A 231 -6.15 12.59 -3.16
C ALA A 231 -7.38 12.83 -2.26
N THR A 232 -8.47 13.39 -2.81
CA THR A 232 -9.69 13.72 -2.06
C THR A 232 -10.63 12.52 -1.90
N HIS A 233 -10.47 11.49 -2.73
CA HIS A 233 -11.37 10.34 -2.80
C HIS A 233 -10.59 9.03 -2.60
N ALA A 234 -9.61 8.99 -1.69
CA ALA A 234 -8.92 7.75 -1.34
C ALA A 234 -9.97 6.72 -0.86
N THR A 235 -10.47 5.92 -1.79
CA THR A 235 -11.59 5.03 -1.58
C THR A 235 -11.16 3.95 -0.60
N GLY A 236 -12.00 3.70 0.39
CA GLY A 236 -11.92 2.51 1.22
C GLY A 236 -11.75 1.23 0.40
N VAL A 237 -11.23 0.18 1.04
CA VAL A 237 -11.07 -1.16 0.44
C VAL A 237 -12.38 -1.68 -0.17
N THR A 238 -13.53 -1.22 0.35
CA THR A 238 -14.89 -1.61 -0.04
C THR A 238 -15.37 -1.02 -1.38
N GLY A 239 -14.75 0.06 -1.89
CA GLY A 239 -15.18 0.73 -3.13
C GLY A 239 -14.36 0.37 -4.38
N LEU A 240 -13.54 -0.69 -4.32
CA LEU A 240 -12.61 -1.08 -5.39
C LEU A 240 -13.24 -1.91 -6.52
N GLY A 241 -14.55 -2.16 -6.46
CA GLY A 241 -15.27 -2.98 -7.44
C GLY A 241 -15.13 -4.50 -7.19
N ASN A 242 -15.68 -5.29 -8.11
CA ASN A 242 -15.64 -6.75 -8.08
C ASN A 242 -15.27 -7.30 -9.48
N PRO A 243 -14.07 -7.88 -9.68
CA PRO A 243 -13.00 -8.05 -8.70
C PRO A 243 -12.33 -6.72 -8.32
N PRO A 244 -11.73 -6.62 -7.11
CA PRO A 244 -11.14 -5.37 -6.63
C PRO A 244 -9.91 -4.95 -7.44
N GLN A 245 -9.94 -3.72 -7.96
CA GLN A 245 -8.84 -3.14 -8.74
C GLN A 245 -7.95 -2.26 -7.86
N PHE A 246 -6.89 -2.85 -7.32
CA PHE A 246 -6.04 -2.16 -6.34
C PHE A 246 -5.10 -1.11 -6.96
N GLY A 247 -4.66 -1.26 -8.21
CA GLY A 247 -3.57 -0.47 -8.81
C GLY A 247 -3.73 1.05 -8.65
N PHE A 248 -4.76 1.64 -9.25
CA PHE A 248 -5.00 3.08 -9.17
C PHE A 248 -5.32 3.57 -7.76
N ALA A 249 -6.02 2.77 -6.95
CA ALA A 249 -6.30 3.13 -5.56
C ALA A 249 -5.01 3.23 -4.72
N VAL A 250 -4.08 2.29 -4.90
CA VAL A 250 -2.76 2.32 -4.23
C VAL A 250 -2.02 3.59 -4.64
N ILE A 251 -1.99 3.88 -5.95
CA ILE A 251 -1.34 5.08 -6.48
C ILE A 251 -1.97 6.34 -5.89
N GLY A 252 -3.30 6.44 -5.80
CA GLY A 252 -4.00 7.57 -5.21
C GLY A 252 -3.65 7.79 -3.73
N VAL A 253 -3.60 6.72 -2.94
CA VAL A 253 -3.16 6.79 -1.52
C VAL A 253 -1.72 7.26 -1.40
N LEU A 254 -0.82 6.80 -2.27
CA LEU A 254 0.58 7.23 -2.29
C LEU A 254 0.73 8.68 -2.73
N ALA A 255 0.04 9.08 -3.80
CA ALA A 255 0.00 10.44 -4.31
C ALA A 255 -0.47 11.40 -3.21
N ALA A 256 -1.59 11.09 -2.55
CA ALA A 256 -2.13 11.88 -1.44
C ALA A 256 -1.16 11.99 -0.26
N ARG A 257 -0.51 10.88 0.11
CA ARG A 257 0.37 10.81 1.28
C ARG A 257 1.72 11.51 1.06
N TYR A 258 2.26 11.43 -0.15
CA TYR A 258 3.62 11.90 -0.45
C TYR A 258 3.67 13.17 -1.29
N GLY A 259 2.56 13.62 -1.87
CA GLY A 259 2.43 14.93 -2.53
C GLY A 259 2.70 14.96 -4.03
N PHE A 260 2.96 13.82 -4.68
CA PHE A 260 3.02 13.76 -6.15
C PHE A 260 1.63 13.58 -6.75
N THR A 261 1.47 13.86 -8.05
CA THR A 261 0.17 13.68 -8.74
C THR A 261 0.30 12.70 -9.90
N VAL A 262 -0.77 11.96 -10.18
CA VAL A 262 -0.85 11.03 -11.31
C VAL A 262 -2.13 11.30 -12.10
N SER A 263 -2.03 11.38 -13.42
CA SER A 263 -3.19 11.47 -14.33
C SER A 263 -3.11 10.43 -15.45
N VAL A 264 -4.26 10.03 -15.96
CA VAL A 264 -4.41 9.08 -17.09
C VAL A 264 -5.49 9.55 -18.07
N ASP A 265 -5.69 10.86 -18.15
CA ASP A 265 -6.72 11.56 -18.93
C ASP A 265 -6.40 11.64 -20.44
N SER A 266 -5.13 11.48 -20.78
CA SER A 266 -4.58 11.70 -22.11
C SER A 266 -4.43 10.38 -22.88
N ALA A 267 -4.65 10.44 -24.20
CA ALA A 267 -4.38 9.32 -25.08
C ALA A 267 -2.88 9.20 -25.39
N SER A 268 -2.39 7.97 -25.45
CA SER A 268 -1.04 7.66 -25.92
C SER A 268 -0.93 7.89 -27.44
N PRO A 269 0.24 8.29 -27.96
CA PRO A 269 0.51 8.34 -29.39
C PRO A 269 0.29 7.00 -30.11
N TYR A 270 0.30 5.89 -29.36
CA TYR A 270 0.09 4.54 -29.87
C TYR A 270 -1.37 4.08 -29.80
N GLY A 271 -2.30 4.97 -29.45
CA GLY A 271 -3.74 4.68 -29.37
C GLY A 271 -4.22 4.11 -28.03
N GLY A 272 -3.31 3.86 -27.09
CA GLY A 272 -3.61 3.42 -25.73
C GLY A 272 -3.74 4.55 -24.73
N VAL A 273 -3.31 4.30 -23.49
CA VAL A 273 -3.36 5.24 -22.37
C VAL A 273 -2.01 5.91 -22.16
N ARG A 274 -2.01 7.22 -21.90
CA ARG A 274 -0.86 7.96 -21.40
C ARG A 274 -1.03 8.22 -19.91
N ALA A 275 -0.18 7.62 -19.08
CA ALA A 275 -0.08 7.95 -17.66
C ALA A 275 1.01 9.00 -17.42
N VAL A 276 0.72 10.02 -16.63
CA VAL A 276 1.67 11.09 -16.28
C VAL A 276 1.81 11.19 -14.78
N VAL A 277 3.02 10.96 -14.26
CA VAL A 277 3.38 11.18 -12.86
C VAL A 277 4.16 12.50 -12.76
N LEU A 278 3.60 13.50 -12.09
CA LEU A 278 4.29 14.76 -11.79
C LEU A 278 4.89 14.69 -10.39
N LEU A 279 6.22 14.78 -10.35
CA LEU A 279 7.04 14.85 -9.15
C LEU A 279 7.35 16.34 -8.87
N PRO A 280 6.72 16.96 -7.87
CA PRO A 280 6.99 18.36 -7.52
C PRO A 280 8.39 18.54 -6.91
N GLU A 281 8.85 19.80 -6.90
CA GLU A 281 10.21 20.17 -6.46
C GLU A 281 10.54 19.75 -5.03
N ASP A 282 9.55 19.70 -4.12
CA ASP A 282 9.73 19.28 -2.73
C ASP A 282 10.04 17.78 -2.55
N LEU A 283 9.87 16.99 -3.62
CA LEU A 283 10.31 15.60 -3.69
C LEU A 283 11.66 15.43 -4.39
N LEU A 284 12.17 16.50 -5.00
CA LEU A 284 13.38 16.47 -5.80
C LEU A 284 14.57 17.04 -5.03
N THR A 285 15.75 16.53 -5.38
CA THR A 285 17.04 17.01 -4.92
C THR A 285 18.03 16.91 -6.07
N ASN A 286 19.16 17.60 -5.93
CA ASN A 286 20.30 17.39 -6.83
C ASN A 286 20.75 15.93 -6.76
N MET A 287 21.30 15.43 -7.86
CA MET A 287 21.88 14.10 -7.92
C MET A 287 22.88 13.90 -6.77
N PRO A 288 22.85 12.74 -6.08
CA PRO A 288 23.90 12.42 -5.13
C PRO A 288 25.22 12.41 -5.90
N GLU A 289 26.18 13.22 -5.44
CA GLU A 289 27.54 13.21 -5.96
C GLU A 289 28.06 11.77 -5.81
N PRO A 290 28.69 11.17 -6.85
CA PRO A 290 29.26 9.84 -6.71
C PRO A 290 30.23 9.90 -5.53
N GLU A 291 29.97 9.13 -4.46
CA GLU A 291 30.97 8.95 -3.42
C GLU A 291 32.21 8.38 -4.14
N GLU A 292 33.25 9.22 -4.29
CA GLU A 292 34.57 8.76 -4.68
C GLU A 292 34.96 7.69 -3.66
N GLN A 293 34.80 6.43 -4.05
CA GLN A 293 35.46 5.34 -3.35
C GLN A 293 36.93 5.74 -3.29
N PRO A 294 37.56 5.81 -2.11
CA PRO A 294 38.96 6.17 -2.03
C PRO A 294 39.74 5.13 -2.83
N THR A 295 40.16 5.52 -4.03
CA THR A 295 41.10 4.75 -4.82
C THR A 295 42.37 4.73 -4.00
N THR A 296 42.60 3.63 -3.30
CA THR A 296 43.90 3.29 -2.75
C THR A 296 44.84 3.28 -3.95
N HIS A 297 45.52 4.40 -4.18
CA HIS A 297 46.64 4.46 -5.10
C HIS A 297 47.70 3.54 -4.51
N VAL A 298 47.69 2.28 -4.94
CA VAL A 298 48.87 1.42 -4.82
C VAL A 298 49.88 2.02 -5.77
N SER A 299 50.68 2.94 -5.25
CA SER A 299 51.87 3.44 -5.93
C SER A 299 52.79 2.24 -6.12
N ALA A 300 52.78 1.67 -7.33
CA ALA A 300 53.77 0.71 -7.79
C ALA A 300 55.10 1.46 -7.93
N ALA A 301 55.82 1.62 -6.81
CA ALA A 301 57.21 2.01 -6.82
C ALA A 301 58.02 0.79 -7.27
N ALA A 302 58.67 0.93 -8.43
CA ALA A 302 59.62 -0.02 -8.97
C ALA A 302 60.76 -0.26 -7.96
N GLU A 303 60.97 -1.53 -7.61
CA GLU A 303 62.01 -1.98 -6.70
C GLU A 303 63.29 -2.26 -7.50
N GLN A 304 64.33 -1.45 -7.27
CA GLN A 304 65.71 -1.73 -7.67
C GLN A 304 66.56 -1.89 -6.39
N PRO A 305 67.49 -2.86 -6.30
CA PRO A 305 68.15 -3.22 -5.06
C PRO A 305 69.49 -2.49 -4.88
N GLN A 306 69.72 -1.93 -3.68
CA GLN A 306 71.07 -1.60 -3.20
C GLN A 306 71.27 -2.03 -1.74
N ALA A 307 72.48 -2.49 -1.47
CA ALA A 307 72.88 -3.26 -0.31
C ALA A 307 73.63 -2.44 0.76
N SER A 308 73.60 -2.98 1.98
CA SER A 308 74.61 -2.94 3.05
C SER A 308 74.75 -1.71 3.97
N GLY A 309 74.70 -1.96 5.29
CA GLY A 309 75.38 -1.10 6.29
C GLY A 309 74.82 -1.03 7.74
N SER A 310 75.00 -2.08 8.54
CA SER A 310 75.40 -2.14 9.98
C SER A 310 75.04 -1.07 11.07
N THR A 311 74.51 -1.60 12.19
CA THR A 311 74.92 -1.42 13.62
C THR A 311 74.18 -0.47 14.60
N MET A 312 73.43 -1.10 15.52
CA MET A 312 73.30 -0.99 17.01
C MET A 312 73.00 0.31 17.81
N THR A 313 72.13 0.08 18.80
CA THR A 313 72.04 0.57 20.21
C THR A 313 71.37 1.92 20.59
N GLY A 314 70.42 1.84 21.55
CA GLY A 314 70.18 2.91 22.55
C GLY A 314 68.72 3.12 23.04
N SER A 315 68.43 2.73 24.30
CA SER A 315 67.27 3.05 25.18
C SER A 315 66.86 4.55 25.22
N THR A 316 65.68 5.06 25.65
CA THR A 316 64.79 4.74 26.80
C THR A 316 63.47 5.60 26.76
N VAL A 317 62.32 5.01 27.12
CA VAL A 317 61.14 5.48 27.91
C VAL A 317 60.53 6.90 27.72
N SER A 318 59.24 7.01 27.32
CA SER A 318 58.09 7.36 28.22
C SER A 318 56.71 7.52 27.52
N GLY A 319 55.72 6.72 27.96
CA GLY A 319 54.32 7.11 28.26
C GLY A 319 53.31 7.58 27.19
N SER A 320 52.31 6.72 26.89
CA SER A 320 50.85 7.01 26.88
C SER A 320 50.06 6.36 25.72
N THR A 321 49.41 5.23 26.06
CA THR A 321 48.25 4.55 25.45
C THR A 321 47.79 4.91 24.03
N VAL A 322 48.10 4.04 23.06
CA VAL A 322 47.48 4.04 21.72
C VAL A 322 46.85 2.67 21.43
N SER A 323 45.62 2.77 20.94
CA SER A 323 44.72 1.78 20.36
C SER A 323 45.41 0.66 19.56
N GLY A 324 45.09 -0.60 19.85
CA GLY A 324 45.63 -1.75 19.13
C GLY A 324 45.01 -1.92 17.74
N ALA A 325 45.77 -1.56 16.69
CA ALA A 325 45.49 -1.86 15.29
C ALA A 325 46.12 -3.20 14.86
N THR A 326 45.57 -3.86 13.83
CA THR A 326 46.26 -4.95 13.10
C THR A 326 47.25 -4.34 12.09
N ALA A 327 48.18 -5.14 11.55
CA ALA A 327 49.22 -4.69 10.60
C ALA A 327 48.69 -4.02 9.31
N GLY A 328 47.37 -4.03 9.07
CA GLY A 328 46.69 -3.32 7.97
C GLY A 328 45.90 -2.07 8.38
N GLY A 329 46.07 -1.53 9.59
CA GLY A 329 45.55 -0.19 9.95
C GLY A 329 44.05 -0.06 10.25
N LEU A 330 43.27 -1.16 10.35
CA LEU A 330 41.85 -1.07 10.72
C LEU A 330 41.59 -1.16 12.24
N PRO A 331 40.62 -0.41 12.79
CA PRO A 331 40.23 -0.52 14.21
C PRO A 331 39.50 -1.85 14.51
N LYS A 332 39.89 -2.53 15.60
CA LYS A 332 39.22 -3.77 16.06
C LYS A 332 37.85 -3.47 16.67
N ARG A 333 36.78 -4.01 16.06
CA ARG A 333 35.39 -3.92 16.56
C ARG A 333 35.15 -4.91 17.72
N ARG A 334 34.77 -4.39 18.90
CA ARG A 334 34.34 -5.19 20.06
C ARG A 334 32.81 -5.36 20.03
N ARG A 335 32.34 -6.61 20.08
CA ARG A 335 30.90 -6.96 20.01
C ARG A 335 30.20 -6.59 21.34
N LYS A 336 29.31 -5.58 21.33
CA LYS A 336 28.31 -5.37 22.39
C LYS A 336 27.12 -6.30 22.10
N GLY A 337 26.71 -7.08 23.10
CA GLY A 337 25.61 -8.04 22.99
C GLY A 337 24.26 -7.37 22.72
N SER A 338 23.35 -8.13 22.10
CA SER A 338 21.98 -7.75 21.78
C SER A 338 21.12 -7.60 23.04
N ILE A 339 20.47 -6.46 23.22
CA ILE A 339 19.39 -6.28 24.19
C ILE A 339 18.10 -6.81 23.53
N SER A 340 17.55 -7.88 24.08
CA SER A 340 16.25 -8.45 23.73
C SER A 340 15.17 -7.78 24.58
N ILE A 341 14.13 -7.23 23.94
CA ILE A 341 12.91 -6.71 24.60
C ILE A 341 11.80 -7.74 24.34
N VAL A 342 11.85 -8.88 25.03
CA VAL A 342 10.71 -9.79 25.21
C VAL A 342 10.83 -10.41 26.61
N PRO A 343 9.77 -10.41 27.45
CA PRO A 343 9.78 -11.11 28.73
C PRO A 343 9.95 -12.61 28.49
N ARG A 344 10.93 -13.21 29.17
CA ARG A 344 11.25 -14.63 29.06
C ARG A 344 10.24 -15.42 29.87
N ALA A 345 9.33 -16.12 29.20
CA ALA A 345 8.59 -17.22 29.82
C ALA A 345 9.51 -18.44 29.90
N ASP A 346 9.54 -19.10 31.05
CA ASP A 346 10.32 -20.32 31.28
C ASP A 346 9.88 -21.42 30.31
N SER A 347 10.67 -21.63 29.26
CA SER A 347 10.53 -22.78 28.37
C SER A 347 11.26 -23.96 29.00
N THR A 348 10.51 -24.87 29.61
CA THR A 348 10.96 -26.26 29.77
C THR A 348 11.39 -26.79 28.40
N SER A 349 12.63 -27.29 28.32
CA SER A 349 13.19 -27.83 27.09
C SER A 349 12.43 -29.10 26.68
N ALA A 350 11.57 -29.00 25.67
CA ALA A 350 11.10 -30.18 24.96
C ALA A 350 12.30 -30.82 24.22
N PRO A 351 12.41 -32.16 24.18
CA PRO A 351 13.53 -32.82 23.53
C PRO A 351 13.54 -32.52 22.03
N ALA A 352 14.74 -32.31 21.48
CA ALA A 352 14.93 -32.11 20.05
C ALA A 352 14.51 -33.37 19.29
N ARG A 353 13.53 -33.24 18.40
CA ARG A 353 13.05 -34.33 17.54
C ARG A 353 14.12 -34.71 16.52
N THR A 354 14.20 -35.99 16.20
CA THR A 354 15.16 -36.47 15.19
C THR A 354 14.71 -36.07 13.78
N SER A 355 15.65 -36.06 12.84
CA SER A 355 15.38 -35.77 11.42
C SER A 355 14.39 -36.76 10.80
N GLU A 356 14.40 -38.02 11.23
CA GLU A 356 13.47 -39.05 10.78
C GLU A 356 12.04 -38.79 11.25
N GLU A 357 11.86 -38.33 12.49
CA GLU A 357 10.56 -38.01 13.05
C GLU A 357 9.93 -36.79 12.34
N SER A 358 10.78 -35.80 12.00
CA SER A 358 10.38 -34.63 11.22
C SER A 358 9.99 -34.99 9.78
N ALA A 359 10.74 -35.90 9.14
CA ALA A 359 10.43 -36.40 7.80
C ALA A 359 9.13 -37.22 7.77
N SER A 360 8.87 -38.01 8.83
CA SER A 360 7.63 -38.79 8.98
C SER A 360 6.40 -37.88 9.08
N ILE A 361 6.48 -36.81 9.87
CA ILE A 361 5.40 -35.81 10.02
C ILE A 361 5.14 -35.08 8.69
N MET A 362 6.20 -34.68 7.99
CA MET A 362 6.10 -34.03 6.68
C MET A 362 5.46 -34.97 5.64
N GLY A 363 5.83 -36.26 5.65
CA GLY A 363 5.25 -37.28 4.78
C GLY A 363 3.77 -37.56 5.10
N ALA A 364 3.38 -37.55 6.39
CA ALA A 364 1.99 -37.70 6.80
C ALA A 364 1.13 -36.51 6.34
N PHE A 365 1.67 -35.30 6.45
CA PHE A 365 1.01 -34.08 5.96
C PHE A 365 0.82 -34.11 4.43
N GLN A 366 1.85 -34.48 3.67
CA GLN A 366 1.79 -34.59 2.21
C GLN A 366 0.73 -35.61 1.76
N ARG A 367 0.66 -36.78 2.40
CA ARG A 367 -0.36 -37.80 2.11
C ARG A 367 -1.78 -37.30 2.40
N GLY A 368 -1.98 -36.56 3.48
CA GLY A 368 -3.27 -35.93 3.79
C GLY A 368 -3.71 -34.93 2.72
N THR A 369 -2.79 -34.08 2.26
CA THR A 369 -3.10 -33.10 1.20
C THR A 369 -3.37 -33.73 -0.17
N GLN A 370 -2.68 -34.83 -0.51
CA GLN A 370 -2.96 -35.59 -1.72
C GLN A 370 -4.29 -36.32 -1.62
N SER A 371 -4.61 -36.96 -0.50
CA SER A 371 -5.90 -37.62 -0.29
C SER A 371 -7.07 -36.65 -0.40
N GLY A 372 -6.93 -35.41 0.11
CA GLY A 372 -7.97 -34.38 -0.02
C GLY A 372 -8.14 -33.85 -1.45
N ARG A 373 -7.10 -33.90 -2.29
CA ARG A 373 -7.17 -33.51 -3.71
C ARG A 373 -7.66 -34.63 -4.61
N SER A 374 -7.46 -35.89 -4.23
CA SER A 374 -7.96 -37.06 -4.94
C SER A 374 -9.42 -37.39 -4.62
N ALA A 375 -9.99 -36.79 -3.57
CA ALA A 375 -11.41 -36.91 -3.25
C ALA A 375 -12.23 -36.14 -4.31
N ASN A 376 -12.79 -36.89 -5.25
CA ASN A 376 -13.62 -36.39 -6.34
C ASN A 376 -14.96 -35.85 -5.79
N PRO A 377 -15.35 -34.58 -6.02
CA PRO A 377 -16.58 -34.00 -5.46
C PRO A 377 -17.90 -34.50 -6.08
N ASN A 378 -17.86 -35.37 -7.10
CA ASN A 378 -19.05 -35.83 -7.84
C ASN A 378 -19.65 -37.16 -7.34
N ARG A 379 -19.66 -37.42 -6.03
CA ARG A 379 -20.27 -38.65 -5.49
C ARG A 379 -21.16 -38.39 -4.28
N GLU A 380 -22.06 -37.42 -4.40
CA GLU A 380 -23.25 -37.33 -3.55
C GLU A 380 -24.50 -37.23 -4.44
N GLY A 381 -25.40 -38.21 -4.32
CA GLY A 381 -26.79 -38.11 -4.79
C GLY A 381 -27.16 -38.82 -6.09
N HIS A 382 -27.27 -40.16 -6.07
CA HIS A 382 -28.22 -40.85 -6.94
C HIS A 382 -28.92 -41.95 -6.13
N ASP A 383 -30.11 -41.64 -5.61
CA ASP A 383 -31.04 -42.63 -5.07
C ASP A 383 -31.77 -43.32 -6.24
N PRO A 384 -31.83 -44.66 -6.28
CA PRO A 384 -32.66 -45.36 -7.26
C PRO A 384 -34.13 -45.38 -6.81
N GLN A 385 -35.04 -45.14 -7.77
CA GLN A 385 -36.47 -45.46 -7.65
C GLN A 385 -36.71 -46.96 -7.82
#